data_AF-A0A4Q9HFZ9-F1
#
_entry.id   AF-A0A4Q9HFZ9-F1
#
_cell.length_a   1.000
_cell.length_b   1.000
_cell.length_c   1.000
_cell.angle_alpha   90.00
_cell.angle_beta   90.00
_cell.angle_gamma   90.00
#
_symmetry.space_group_name_H-M   'P 1'
#
loop_
_entity.id
_entity.type
_entity.pdbx_description
1 polymer ?
#
loop_
_entity_poly.entity_id
_entity_poly.type
_entity_poly.pdbx_seq_one_letter_code
_entity_poly.pdbx_strand_id
1 'polypeptide(L)'
;MDFIRNLFYGKHKYLFGLVLLSFISVICVAFSMTGSDDFDISRREVLLRRIGHELLLQSGDSISRVLPIKKIAENEYQITFEKDLAFQADSLVNTTQRLLAKDPFASDYIVNVLNCGNASVAYGYAISKNKKNDIVTCIGRKQPKACYMINIKFKPTGINSAKKGYLFGSLSFLAFVGFIFFRSVKPRRALSNDQHTNMFTLGSVLFDAKNRKLIINEKMTDLTGTETRLLLIFALSPNETIERNRLQKEIWEDEGVIVGRSLDMFISKLRKKLELDPNINIVVIRGKGYKLEINA
;
A
#
# COMPACT_ATOMS: atom_id res chain seq x y z
N MET A 1 -37.83 -21.83 -12.48
CA MET A 1 -36.86 -20.87 -13.03
C MET A 1 -36.33 -19.98 -11.91
N ASP A 2 -36.00 -20.56 -10.73
CA ASP A 2 -35.79 -19.78 -9.50
C ASP A 2 -34.58 -20.23 -8.65
N PHE A 3 -33.85 -21.27 -9.06
CA PHE A 3 -32.77 -21.83 -8.24
C PHE A 3 -31.40 -21.18 -8.49
N ILE A 4 -31.20 -20.53 -9.63
CA ILE A 4 -29.88 -19.99 -10.04
C ILE A 4 -29.72 -18.50 -9.68
N ARG A 5 -30.82 -17.77 -9.42
CA ARG A 5 -30.78 -16.33 -9.12
C ARG A 5 -30.26 -16.01 -7.71
N ASN A 6 -30.24 -16.97 -6.80
CA ASN A 6 -29.75 -16.79 -5.43
C ASN A 6 -28.24 -17.04 -5.23
N LEU A 7 -27.52 -17.59 -6.22
CA LEU A 7 -26.10 -17.92 -6.03
C LEU A 7 -25.16 -16.71 -6.24
N PHE A 8 -25.57 -15.72 -7.02
CA PHE A 8 -24.73 -14.55 -7.36
C PHE A 8 -25.01 -13.30 -6.51
N TYR A 9 -26.14 -13.25 -5.78
CA TYR A 9 -26.49 -12.12 -4.92
C TYR A 9 -25.79 -12.16 -3.55
N GLY A 10 -25.30 -13.33 -3.12
CA GLY A 10 -24.55 -13.49 -1.87
C GLY A 10 -23.12 -12.95 -1.94
N LYS A 11 -22.37 -13.27 -3.00
CA LYS A 11 -20.92 -12.98 -3.08
C LYS A 11 -20.57 -11.48 -3.05
N HIS A 12 -21.39 -10.61 -3.66
CA HIS A 12 -21.13 -9.16 -3.63
C HIS A 12 -21.38 -8.52 -2.26
N LYS A 13 -22.33 -9.03 -1.46
CA LYS A 13 -22.59 -8.54 -0.10
C LYS A 13 -21.44 -8.88 0.86
N TYR A 14 -20.90 -10.10 0.76
CA TYR A 14 -19.75 -10.51 1.57
C TYR A 14 -18.47 -9.74 1.18
N LEU A 15 -18.29 -9.45 -0.11
CA LEU A 15 -17.13 -8.71 -0.61
C LEU A 15 -17.15 -7.24 -0.17
N PHE A 16 -18.32 -6.58 -0.23
CA PHE A 16 -18.49 -5.21 0.25
C PHE A 16 -18.31 -5.12 1.78
N GLY A 17 -18.80 -6.12 2.52
CA GLY A 17 -18.57 -6.26 3.95
C GLY A 17 -17.08 -6.38 4.31
N LEU A 18 -16.31 -7.16 3.54
CA LEU A 18 -14.86 -7.33 3.74
C LEU A 18 -14.08 -6.03 3.49
N VAL A 19 -14.44 -5.28 2.44
CA VAL A 19 -13.82 -3.97 2.15
C VAL A 19 -14.13 -2.97 3.25
N LEU A 20 -15.39 -2.88 3.70
CA LEU A 20 -15.80 -2.00 4.79
C LEU A 20 -15.07 -2.34 6.10
N LEU A 21 -14.94 -3.64 6.42
CA LEU A 21 -14.21 -4.11 7.60
C LEU A 21 -12.73 -3.75 7.54
N SER A 22 -12.11 -3.84 6.36
CA SER A 22 -10.71 -3.44 6.16
C SER A 22 -10.52 -1.92 6.34
N PHE A 23 -11.45 -1.11 5.84
CA PHE A 23 -11.42 0.34 6.02
C PHE A 23 -11.59 0.74 7.49
N ILE A 24 -12.54 0.11 8.20
CA ILE A 24 -12.75 0.32 9.64
C ILE A 24 -11.49 -0.09 10.42
N SER A 25 -10.84 -1.19 10.06
CA SER A 25 -9.58 -1.62 10.68
C SER A 25 -8.45 -0.60 10.46
N VAL A 26 -8.28 -0.09 9.24
CA VAL A 26 -7.27 0.94 8.93
C VAL A 26 -7.56 2.24 9.69
N ILE A 27 -8.82 2.66 9.76
CA ILE A 27 -9.25 3.84 10.52
C ILE A 27 -9.00 3.66 12.02
N CYS A 28 -9.36 2.51 12.60
CA CYS A 28 -9.06 2.20 14.01
C CYS A 28 -7.56 2.18 14.31
N VAL A 29 -6.73 1.63 13.42
CA VAL A 29 -5.27 1.65 13.58
C VAL A 29 -4.75 3.09 13.50
N ALA A 30 -5.21 3.89 12.54
CA ALA A 30 -4.82 5.30 12.44
C ALA A 30 -5.19 6.10 13.70
N PHE A 31 -6.41 5.94 14.24
CA PHE A 31 -6.84 6.61 15.46
C PHE A 31 -6.09 6.14 16.72
N SER A 32 -5.71 4.86 16.79
CA SER A 32 -4.92 4.35 17.93
C SER A 32 -3.45 4.80 17.90
N MET A 33 -2.94 5.26 16.76
CA MET A 33 -1.55 5.70 16.61
C MET A 33 -1.30 7.14 17.06
N THR A 34 -2.30 8.02 17.02
CA THR A 34 -2.08 9.46 17.29
C THR A 34 -2.34 9.85 18.75
N GLY A 35 -3.19 9.12 19.46
CA GLY A 35 -3.63 9.51 20.81
C GLY A 35 -2.64 9.19 21.94
N SER A 36 -1.90 8.07 21.86
CA SER A 36 -0.97 7.66 22.93
C SER A 36 0.32 8.47 22.94
N ASP A 37 0.85 8.75 21.75
CA ASP A 37 2.22 9.22 21.61
C ASP A 37 2.38 10.67 22.13
N ASP A 38 1.37 11.54 21.96
CA ASP A 38 1.40 12.93 22.43
C ASP A 38 1.34 13.07 23.96
N PHE A 39 0.49 12.29 24.62
CA PHE A 39 0.39 12.27 26.08
C PHE A 39 1.67 11.75 26.73
N ASP A 40 2.25 10.67 26.21
CA ASP A 40 3.49 10.09 26.72
C ASP A 40 4.69 11.02 26.52
N ILE A 41 4.75 11.74 25.40
CA ILE A 41 5.76 12.79 25.16
C ILE A 41 5.63 13.89 26.21
N SER A 42 4.43 14.42 26.41
CA SER A 42 4.16 15.48 27.39
C SER A 42 4.50 15.04 28.82
N ARG A 43 4.13 13.80 29.19
CA ARG A 43 4.45 13.20 30.49
C ARG A 43 5.97 13.07 30.69
N ARG A 44 6.71 12.70 29.65
CA ARG A 44 8.18 12.62 29.70
C ARG A 44 8.81 13.99 29.95
N GLU A 45 8.36 15.05 29.28
CA GLU A 45 8.88 16.40 29.50
C GLU A 45 8.71 16.85 30.95
N VAL A 46 7.58 16.52 31.58
CA VAL A 46 7.34 16.78 33.01
C VAL A 46 8.33 16.00 33.89
N LEU A 47 8.63 14.73 33.58
CA LEU A 47 9.62 13.94 34.32
C LEU A 47 11.03 14.53 34.18
N LEU A 48 11.43 14.93 32.97
CA LEU A 48 12.72 15.57 32.71
C LEU A 48 12.85 16.89 33.46
N ARG A 49 11.79 17.68 33.52
CA ARG A 49 11.75 18.91 34.32
C ARG A 49 11.89 18.63 35.82
N ARG A 50 11.26 17.55 36.30
CA ARG A 50 11.41 17.11 37.70
C ARG A 50 12.83 16.68 38.04
N ILE A 51 13.54 16.02 37.12
CA ILE A 51 14.97 15.68 37.29
C ILE A 51 15.79 16.95 37.53
N GLY A 52 15.64 17.96 36.67
CA GLY A 52 16.31 19.25 36.84
C GLY A 52 15.97 19.93 38.17
N HIS A 53 14.69 19.89 38.56
CA HIS A 53 14.24 20.50 39.81
C HIS A 53 14.86 19.83 41.05
N GLU A 54 14.86 18.49 41.11
CA GLU A 54 15.44 17.77 42.24
C GLU A 54 16.96 17.95 42.32
N LEU A 55 17.65 18.07 41.17
CA LEU A 55 19.07 18.41 41.13
C LEU A 55 19.38 19.78 41.72
N LEU A 56 18.57 20.80 41.38
CA LEU A 56 18.71 22.13 41.96
C LEU A 56 18.54 22.08 43.48
N LEU A 57 17.49 21.40 43.96
CA LEU A 57 17.26 21.24 45.39
C LEU A 57 18.43 20.52 46.10
N GLN A 58 18.95 19.45 45.51
CA GLN A 58 20.11 18.72 46.03
C GLN A 58 21.39 19.56 46.04
N SER A 59 21.48 20.57 45.16
CA SER A 59 22.57 21.54 45.15
C SER A 59 22.41 22.68 46.17
N GLY A 60 21.28 22.73 46.88
CA GLY A 60 20.91 23.82 47.78
C GLY A 60 20.26 25.02 47.09
N ASP A 61 19.84 24.87 45.83
CA ASP A 61 19.17 25.91 45.05
C ASP A 61 17.67 25.64 44.96
N SER A 62 16.89 26.37 45.74
CA SER A 62 15.42 26.29 45.76
C SER A 62 14.73 27.37 44.93
N ILE A 63 15.50 28.28 44.30
CA ILE A 63 14.98 29.50 43.68
C ILE A 63 15.12 29.44 42.15
N SER A 64 16.25 28.94 41.66
CA SER A 64 16.52 28.90 40.22
C SER A 64 15.51 28.03 39.50
N ARG A 65 15.16 28.44 38.28
CA ARG A 65 14.21 27.69 37.47
C ARG A 65 14.94 26.69 36.56
N VAL A 66 14.29 25.55 36.37
CA VAL A 66 14.51 24.72 35.19
C VAL A 66 13.78 25.38 34.02
N LEU A 67 14.53 25.74 32.98
CA LEU A 67 14.01 26.35 31.76
C LEU A 67 13.18 25.31 30.95
N PRO A 68 12.41 25.75 29.94
CA PRO A 68 11.65 24.82 29.10
C PRO A 68 12.54 23.72 28.52
N ILE A 69 12.05 22.48 28.59
CA ILE A 69 12.75 21.32 28.03
C ILE A 69 12.82 21.49 26.52
N LYS A 70 14.03 21.38 25.95
CA LYS A 70 14.22 21.47 24.50
C LYS A 70 14.35 20.07 23.92
N LYS A 71 13.53 19.74 22.93
CA LYS A 71 13.70 18.53 22.13
C LYS A 71 14.70 18.82 20.99
N ILE A 72 15.89 18.24 21.07
CA ILE A 72 16.96 18.47 20.09
C ILE A 72 17.00 17.40 18.99
N ALA A 73 16.45 16.22 19.26
CA ALA A 73 16.21 15.18 18.25
C ALA A 73 14.97 14.33 18.64
N GLU A 74 14.58 13.37 17.78
CA GLU A 74 13.36 12.55 17.98
C GLU A 74 13.27 11.91 19.37
N ASN A 75 14.41 11.46 19.91
CA ASN A 75 14.53 10.80 21.22
C ASN A 75 15.59 11.46 22.10
N GLU A 76 15.91 12.74 21.87
CA GLU A 76 16.95 13.44 22.62
C GLU A 76 16.42 14.78 23.14
N TYR A 77 16.55 14.96 24.45
CA TYR A 77 16.00 16.10 25.18
C TYR A 77 17.10 16.79 25.96
N GLN A 78 16.98 18.09 26.10
CA GLN A 78 17.94 18.93 26.81
C GLN A 78 17.25 19.67 27.96
N ILE A 79 17.81 19.50 29.15
CA ILE A 79 17.47 20.24 30.36
C ILE A 79 18.46 21.40 30.49
N THR A 80 17.93 22.61 30.68
CA THR A 80 18.71 23.83 30.89
C THR A 80 18.24 24.55 32.15
N PHE A 81 19.15 25.31 32.75
CA PHE A 81 18.93 25.97 34.04
C PHE A 81 19.08 27.48 33.88
N GLU A 82 18.35 28.24 34.69
CA GLU A 82 18.44 29.71 34.71
C GLU A 82 19.78 30.22 35.26
N LYS A 83 20.37 29.47 36.20
CA LYS A 83 21.66 29.79 36.83
C LYS A 83 22.61 28.59 36.77
N ASP A 84 23.88 28.86 37.03
CA ASP A 84 24.92 27.84 37.13
C ASP A 84 24.57 26.74 38.13
N LEU A 85 24.78 25.50 37.70
CA LEU A 85 24.46 24.30 38.47
C LEU A 85 25.74 23.74 39.10
N ALA A 86 25.67 23.34 40.36
CA ALA A 86 26.61 22.41 40.97
C ALA A 86 25.86 21.12 41.27
N PHE A 87 26.46 19.95 41.03
CA PHE A 87 25.77 18.69 41.27
C PHE A 87 26.73 17.58 41.67
N GLN A 88 26.23 16.56 42.37
CA GLN A 88 26.95 15.32 42.61
C GLN A 88 26.57 14.29 41.55
N ALA A 89 27.54 13.51 41.08
CA ALA A 89 27.31 12.47 40.07
C ALA A 89 26.22 11.49 40.54
N ASP A 90 26.26 11.08 41.80
CA ASP A 90 25.32 10.11 42.39
C ASP A 90 23.90 10.66 42.43
N SER A 91 23.75 11.94 42.78
CA SER A 91 22.48 12.65 42.79
C SER A 91 21.83 12.63 41.41
N LEU A 92 22.59 12.88 40.34
CA LEU A 92 22.09 12.83 38.97
C LEU A 92 21.69 11.42 38.55
N VAL A 93 22.54 10.42 38.79
CA VAL A 93 22.29 9.02 38.43
C VAL A 93 21.05 8.49 39.17
N ASN A 94 20.99 8.67 40.49
CA ASN A 94 19.90 8.15 41.32
C ASN A 94 18.56 8.84 41.00
N THR A 95 18.58 10.16 40.80
CA THR A 95 17.38 10.93 40.45
C THR A 95 16.84 10.53 39.08
N THR A 96 17.71 10.42 38.07
CA THR A 96 17.30 9.99 36.72
C THR A 96 16.77 8.56 36.72
N GLN A 97 17.47 7.59 37.32
CA GLN A 97 17.01 6.21 37.40
C GLN A 97 15.66 6.08 38.10
N ARG A 98 15.49 6.74 39.26
CA ARG A 98 14.22 6.68 40.01
C ARG A 98 13.06 7.32 39.26
N LEU A 99 13.26 8.45 38.60
CA LEU A 99 12.19 9.16 37.90
C LEU A 99 11.86 8.52 36.55
N LEU A 100 12.87 8.09 35.79
CA LEU A 100 12.69 7.47 34.48
C LEU A 100 12.20 6.01 34.57
N ALA A 101 12.38 5.33 35.70
CA ALA A 101 11.75 4.02 35.94
C ALA A 101 10.20 4.06 35.85
N LYS A 102 9.59 5.24 35.94
CA LYS A 102 8.13 5.45 35.79
C LYS A 102 7.67 5.61 34.33
N ASP A 103 8.60 5.76 33.39
CA ASP A 103 8.33 5.86 31.96
C ASP A 103 8.60 4.49 31.31
N PRO A 104 7.57 3.81 30.77
CA PRO A 104 7.72 2.47 30.18
C PRO A 104 8.65 2.45 28.96
N PHE A 105 8.92 3.60 28.33
CA PHE A 105 9.77 3.72 27.15
C PHE A 105 11.19 4.19 27.49
N ALA A 106 11.50 4.47 28.76
CA ALA A 106 12.80 5.00 29.21
C ALA A 106 13.73 3.91 29.79
N SER A 107 13.73 2.71 29.21
CA SER A 107 14.50 1.57 29.73
C SER A 107 15.99 1.58 29.34
N ASP A 108 16.34 2.20 28.21
CA ASP A 108 17.71 2.37 27.76
C ASP A 108 17.93 3.85 27.43
N TYR A 109 18.88 4.51 28.08
CA TYR A 109 19.17 5.92 27.86
C TYR A 109 20.62 6.29 28.20
N ILE A 110 21.09 7.38 27.57
CA ILE A 110 22.40 7.98 27.81
C ILE A 110 22.17 9.40 28.33
N VAL A 111 22.91 9.78 29.35
CA VAL A 111 22.90 11.13 29.91
C VAL A 111 24.26 11.76 29.70
N ASN A 112 24.29 12.93 29.07
CA ASN A 112 25.49 13.73 28.86
C ASN A 112 25.28 15.12 29.47
N VAL A 113 26.14 15.50 30.40
CA VAL A 113 26.24 16.85 30.94
C VAL A 113 27.29 17.60 30.14
N LEU A 114 26.88 18.67 29.47
CA LEU A 114 27.67 19.47 28.56
C LEU A 114 27.96 20.84 29.17
N ASN A 115 29.15 21.37 28.94
CA ASN A 115 29.46 22.77 29.23
C ASN A 115 28.75 23.70 28.23
N CYS A 116 28.14 24.79 28.69
CA CYS A 116 27.38 25.70 27.82
C CYS A 116 28.23 26.34 26.71
N GLY A 117 29.50 26.68 26.99
CA GLY A 117 30.33 27.49 26.09
C GLY A 117 30.88 26.74 24.87
N ASN A 118 31.21 25.46 25.03
CA ASN A 118 31.88 24.66 23.98
C ASN A 118 31.20 23.32 23.70
N ALA A 119 30.08 23.03 24.37
CA ALA A 119 29.37 21.75 24.30
C ALA A 119 30.23 20.51 24.59
N SER A 120 31.37 20.66 25.28
CA SER A 120 32.20 19.53 25.68
C SER A 120 31.51 18.75 26.80
N VAL A 121 31.60 17.43 26.76
CA VAL A 121 31.06 16.55 27.81
C VAL A 121 31.86 16.73 29.10
N ALA A 122 31.22 17.31 30.12
CA ALA A 122 31.76 17.43 31.48
C ALA A 122 31.55 16.14 32.30
N TYR A 123 30.42 15.46 32.07
CA TYR A 123 30.09 14.20 32.73
C TYR A 123 29.11 13.39 31.87
N GLY A 124 29.13 12.06 31.96
CA GLY A 124 28.15 11.23 31.27
C GLY A 124 28.10 9.80 31.76
N TYR A 125 26.97 9.15 31.52
CA TYR A 125 26.72 7.75 31.85
C TYR A 125 25.63 7.16 30.96
N ALA A 126 25.58 5.84 30.89
CA ALA A 126 24.60 5.08 30.12
C ALA A 126 23.90 4.06 31.03
N ILE A 127 22.58 4.01 30.95
CA ILE A 127 21.74 3.03 31.65
C ILE A 127 21.04 2.16 30.62
N SER A 128 21.01 0.86 30.88
CA SER A 128 20.36 -0.12 30.04
C SER A 128 19.38 -0.99 30.83
N LYS A 129 18.38 -1.53 30.12
CA LYS A 129 17.48 -2.55 30.65
C LYS A 129 18.25 -3.76 31.19
N ASN A 130 19.38 -4.10 30.56
CA ASN A 130 20.32 -5.07 31.10
C ASN A 130 21.37 -4.36 31.96
N LYS A 131 21.20 -4.42 33.29
CA LYS A 131 22.09 -3.79 34.27
C LYS A 131 23.58 -4.08 34.08
N LYS A 132 23.94 -5.22 33.44
CA LYS A 132 25.35 -5.54 33.13
C LYS A 132 25.98 -4.58 32.12
N ASN A 133 25.16 -3.86 31.35
CA ASN A 133 25.58 -2.90 30.34
C ASN A 133 25.52 -1.45 30.85
N ASP A 134 25.22 -1.24 32.13
CA ASP A 134 25.24 0.10 32.72
C ASP A 134 26.68 0.60 32.79
N ILE A 135 26.91 1.80 32.30
CA ILE A 135 28.21 2.48 32.34
C ILE A 135 28.02 3.74 33.17
N VAL A 136 28.34 3.67 34.47
CA VAL A 136 28.32 4.81 35.38
C VAL A 136 29.75 5.07 35.86
N THR A 137 30.25 6.28 35.62
CA THR A 137 31.62 6.67 36.01
C THR A 137 31.57 7.78 37.05
N CYS A 138 32.69 8.06 37.72
CA CYS A 138 32.84 9.22 38.61
C CYS A 138 31.85 9.34 39.79
N ILE A 139 31.28 8.22 40.24
CA ILE A 139 30.45 8.11 41.45
C ILE A 139 31.20 8.72 42.64
N GLY A 140 30.48 9.44 43.51
CA GLY A 140 31.03 10.16 44.67
C GLY A 140 31.66 11.52 44.37
N ARG A 141 31.80 11.91 43.10
CA ARG A 141 32.41 13.21 42.73
C ARG A 141 31.38 14.33 42.66
N LYS A 142 31.75 15.49 43.21
CA LYS A 142 31.01 16.74 43.06
C LYS A 142 31.56 17.53 41.88
N GLN A 143 30.68 17.93 40.97
CA GLN A 143 31.01 18.85 39.88
C GLN A 143 30.96 20.30 40.38
N PRO A 144 31.93 21.15 39.98
CA PRO A 144 31.98 22.54 40.39
C PRO A 144 30.79 23.32 39.82
N LYS A 145 30.44 24.43 40.47
CA LYS A 145 29.37 25.32 40.00
C LYS A 145 29.77 25.95 38.67
N ALA A 146 29.04 25.64 37.61
CA ALA A 146 29.27 26.19 36.27
C ALA A 146 27.99 26.10 35.41
N CYS A 147 28.03 26.70 34.22
CA CYS A 147 26.95 26.58 33.25
C CYS A 147 26.97 25.20 32.59
N TYR A 148 25.99 24.37 32.94
CA TYR A 148 25.79 23.04 32.37
C TYR A 148 24.44 22.90 31.67
N MET A 149 24.42 22.05 30.64
CA MET A 149 23.21 21.55 29.99
C MET A 149 23.20 20.03 30.11
N ILE A 150 22.04 19.43 30.37
CA ILE A 150 21.92 17.96 30.50
C ILE A 150 21.13 17.43 29.31
N ASN A 151 21.82 16.71 28.43
CA ASN A 151 21.19 15.98 27.34
C ASN A 151 20.86 14.56 27.79
N ILE A 152 19.62 14.12 27.53
CA ILE A 152 19.16 12.75 27.79
C ILE A 152 18.66 12.17 26.47
N LYS A 153 19.33 11.12 26.02
CA LYS A 153 19.04 10.42 24.77
C LYS A 153 18.46 9.04 25.07
N PHE A 154 17.24 8.79 24.62
CA PHE A 154 16.56 7.52 24.76
C PHE A 154 16.83 6.63 23.56
N LYS A 155 16.99 5.32 23.79
CA LYS A 155 17.04 4.35 22.72
C LYS A 155 15.64 4.21 22.11
N PRO A 156 15.49 4.26 20.77
CA PRO A 156 14.20 4.05 20.15
C PRO A 156 13.71 2.62 20.47
N THR A 157 12.55 2.52 21.13
CA THR A 157 11.88 1.23 21.32
C THR A 157 11.17 0.88 20.00
N GLY A 158 11.36 -0.34 19.51
CA GLY A 158 11.00 -0.78 18.15
C GLY A 158 9.51 -0.77 17.77
N ILE A 159 8.64 -0.19 18.61
CA ILE A 159 7.22 -0.03 18.31
C ILE A 159 7.02 0.91 17.11
N ASN A 160 7.89 1.92 16.92
CA ASN A 160 7.80 2.83 15.78
C ASN A 160 8.28 2.19 14.45
N SER A 161 9.14 1.17 14.50
CA SER A 161 9.51 0.39 13.30
C SER A 161 8.44 -0.63 12.91
N ALA A 162 7.82 -1.30 13.89
CA ALA A 162 6.69 -2.22 13.63
C ALA A 162 5.44 -1.48 13.13
N LYS A 163 5.16 -0.29 13.68
CA LYS A 163 4.05 0.60 13.26
C LYS A 163 4.20 1.08 11.81
N LYS A 164 5.42 1.44 11.36
CA LYS A 164 5.68 1.77 9.94
C LYS A 164 5.55 0.56 9.01
N GLY A 165 6.01 -0.61 9.45
CA GLY A 165 5.86 -1.86 8.69
C GLY A 165 4.41 -2.24 8.42
N TYR A 166 3.51 -2.02 9.38
CA TYR A 166 2.08 -2.29 9.21
C TYR A 166 1.41 -1.33 8.22
N LEU A 167 1.82 -0.06 8.18
CA LEU A 167 1.34 0.93 7.20
C LEU A 167 1.80 0.60 5.77
N PHE A 168 3.03 0.13 5.58
CA PHE A 168 3.50 -0.32 4.26
C PHE A 168 2.90 -1.67 3.85
N GLY A 169 2.65 -2.56 4.82
CA GLY A 169 1.99 -3.84 4.59
C GLY A 169 0.52 -3.69 4.18
N SER A 170 -0.22 -2.79 4.84
CA SER A 170 -1.63 -2.53 4.52
C SER A 170 -1.79 -1.80 3.18
N LEU A 171 -0.88 -0.88 2.84
CA LEU A 171 -0.88 -0.20 1.53
C LEU A 171 -0.56 -1.18 0.40
N SER A 172 0.34 -2.13 0.63
CA SER A 172 0.66 -3.19 -0.35
C SER A 172 -0.52 -4.15 -0.55
N PHE A 173 -1.26 -4.48 0.51
CA PHE A 173 -2.45 -5.32 0.42
C PHE A 173 -3.61 -4.61 -0.30
N LEU A 174 -3.84 -3.31 -0.01
CA LEU A 174 -4.81 -2.48 -0.73
C LEU A 174 -4.42 -2.28 -2.20
N ALA A 175 -3.13 -2.10 -2.50
CA ALA A 175 -2.65 -2.03 -3.88
C ALA A 175 -2.81 -3.38 -4.60
N PHE A 176 -2.63 -4.51 -3.91
CA PHE A 176 -2.85 -5.85 -4.48
C PHE A 176 -4.33 -6.13 -4.75
N VAL A 177 -5.21 -5.78 -3.80
CA VAL A 177 -6.67 -5.85 -3.99
C VAL A 177 -7.12 -4.88 -5.08
N GLY A 178 -6.61 -3.66 -5.08
CA GLY A 178 -6.83 -2.65 -6.12
C GLY A 178 -6.35 -3.14 -7.49
N PHE A 179 -5.20 -3.78 -7.58
CA PHE A 179 -4.65 -4.36 -8.81
C PHE A 179 -5.49 -5.56 -9.31
N ILE A 180 -6.01 -6.41 -8.42
CA ILE A 180 -6.96 -7.47 -8.78
C ILE A 180 -8.26 -6.88 -9.33
N PHE A 181 -8.78 -5.80 -8.76
CA PHE A 181 -9.95 -5.10 -9.28
C PHE A 181 -9.68 -4.33 -10.59
N PHE A 182 -8.53 -3.64 -10.70
CA PHE A 182 -8.16 -2.88 -11.90
C PHE A 182 -7.70 -3.75 -13.06
N ARG A 183 -7.16 -4.96 -12.81
CA ARG A 183 -6.90 -5.93 -13.90
C ARG A 183 -8.19 -6.45 -14.55
N SER A 184 -9.33 -6.34 -13.88
CA SER A 184 -10.62 -6.79 -14.41
C SER A 184 -11.44 -5.70 -15.09
N VAL A 185 -10.89 -4.48 -15.23
CA VAL A 185 -11.47 -3.43 -16.06
C VAL A 185 -10.48 -3.11 -17.18
N LYS A 186 -10.40 -3.99 -18.18
CA LYS A 186 -10.17 -3.49 -19.55
C LYS A 186 -11.18 -2.35 -19.75
N PRO A 187 -10.79 -1.18 -20.28
CA PRO A 187 -11.76 -0.16 -20.65
C PRO A 187 -12.61 -0.75 -21.77
N ARG A 188 -13.72 -1.39 -21.41
CA ARG A 188 -14.86 -1.52 -22.30
C ARG A 188 -15.32 -0.09 -22.44
N ARG A 189 -14.95 0.54 -23.57
CA ARG A 189 -15.47 1.83 -24.01
C ARG A 189 -16.93 1.89 -23.58
N ALA A 190 -17.26 2.90 -22.78
CA ALA A 190 -18.63 3.19 -22.43
C ALA A 190 -19.40 3.36 -23.74
N LEU A 191 -20.18 2.33 -24.09
CA LEU A 191 -21.24 2.46 -25.06
C LEU A 191 -22.52 2.51 -24.25
N SER A 192 -23.08 3.72 -24.32
CA SER A 192 -24.42 4.10 -23.99
C SER A 192 -25.42 2.97 -24.14
N ASN A 193 -26.30 2.92 -23.14
CA ASN A 193 -27.58 2.25 -23.12
C ASN A 193 -28.32 2.44 -24.46
N ASP A 194 -28.28 1.43 -25.33
CA ASP A 194 -29.29 1.26 -26.36
C ASP A 194 -29.54 -0.23 -26.63
N GLN A 195 -30.81 -0.62 -26.64
CA GLN A 195 -31.24 -2.00 -26.81
C GLN A 195 -31.39 -2.37 -28.30
N HIS A 196 -30.30 -2.53 -29.06
CA HIS A 196 -30.27 -3.23 -30.37
C HIS A 196 -28.83 -3.15 -30.92
N THR A 197 -28.16 -4.14 -31.51
CA THR A 197 -28.51 -5.46 -32.03
C THR A 197 -27.17 -6.23 -32.11
N ASN A 198 -27.08 -7.50 -31.72
CA ASN A 198 -25.91 -8.34 -32.03
C ASN A 198 -25.89 -8.76 -33.52
N MET A 199 -26.37 -7.88 -34.41
CA MET A 199 -26.39 -8.08 -35.85
C MET A 199 -25.36 -7.16 -36.49
N PHE A 200 -24.53 -7.73 -37.36
CA PHE A 200 -23.51 -7.02 -38.12
C PHE A 200 -23.81 -7.16 -39.60
N THR A 201 -23.84 -6.05 -40.33
CA THR A 201 -23.92 -6.07 -41.79
C THR A 201 -22.50 -6.06 -42.35
N LEU A 202 -22.12 -7.12 -43.04
CA LEU A 202 -20.84 -7.27 -43.72
C LEU A 202 -21.17 -7.39 -45.21
N GLY A 203 -20.94 -6.36 -46.02
CA GLY A 203 -21.37 -6.37 -47.42
C GLY A 203 -22.88 -6.66 -47.56
N SER A 204 -23.24 -7.71 -48.31
CA SER A 204 -24.63 -8.20 -48.43
C SER A 204 -25.02 -9.27 -47.40
N VAL A 205 -24.10 -9.61 -46.49
CA VAL A 205 -24.26 -10.64 -45.47
C VAL A 205 -24.69 -10.02 -44.14
N LEU A 206 -25.77 -10.56 -43.56
CA LEU A 206 -26.20 -10.21 -42.21
C LEU A 206 -25.75 -11.29 -41.23
N PHE A 207 -24.90 -10.92 -40.27
CA PHE A 207 -24.36 -11.79 -39.25
C PHE A 207 -25.03 -11.56 -37.89
N ASP A 208 -25.78 -12.53 -37.40
CA ASP A 208 -26.36 -12.53 -36.05
C ASP A 208 -25.45 -13.30 -35.08
N ALA A 209 -24.68 -12.56 -34.29
CA ALA A 209 -23.72 -13.11 -33.34
C ALA A 209 -24.41 -13.77 -32.13
N LYS A 210 -25.64 -13.37 -31.78
CA LYS A 210 -26.39 -13.95 -30.65
C LYS A 210 -26.94 -15.32 -31.02
N ASN A 211 -27.55 -15.42 -32.18
CA ASN A 211 -28.17 -16.66 -32.67
C ASN A 211 -27.20 -17.55 -33.46
N ARG A 212 -25.97 -17.08 -33.70
CA ARG A 212 -24.91 -17.79 -34.44
C ARG A 212 -25.32 -18.12 -35.88
N LYS A 213 -25.88 -17.13 -36.59
CA LYS A 213 -26.41 -17.30 -37.95
C LYS A 213 -25.84 -16.30 -38.93
N LEU A 214 -25.63 -16.74 -40.16
CA LEU A 214 -25.40 -15.91 -41.33
C LEU A 214 -26.62 -15.94 -42.24
N ILE A 215 -27.03 -14.77 -42.71
CA ILE A 215 -28.13 -14.61 -43.65
C ILE A 215 -27.56 -13.95 -44.91
N ILE A 216 -27.65 -14.66 -46.03
CA ILE A 216 -27.17 -14.21 -47.34
C ILE A 216 -28.26 -14.55 -48.35
N ASN A 217 -28.81 -13.57 -49.07
CA ASN A 217 -29.87 -13.77 -50.07
C ASN A 217 -31.00 -14.69 -49.54
N GLU A 218 -31.53 -14.37 -48.36
CA GLU A 218 -32.59 -15.12 -47.64
C GLU A 218 -32.22 -16.54 -47.16
N LYS A 219 -30.99 -17.01 -47.41
CA LYS A 219 -30.49 -18.30 -46.95
C LYS A 219 -29.80 -18.17 -45.59
N MET A 220 -30.34 -18.87 -44.59
CA MET A 220 -29.75 -18.97 -43.26
C MET A 220 -28.72 -20.11 -43.18
N THR A 221 -27.51 -19.78 -42.69
CA THR A 221 -26.44 -20.75 -42.43
C THR A 221 -26.01 -20.67 -40.97
N ASP A 222 -26.00 -21.80 -40.26
CA ASP A 222 -25.58 -21.84 -38.87
C ASP A 222 -24.04 -21.80 -38.72
N LEU A 223 -23.59 -21.14 -37.65
CA LEU A 223 -22.20 -21.05 -37.25
C LEU A 223 -21.96 -21.83 -35.96
N THR A 224 -20.80 -22.48 -35.87
CA THR A 224 -20.33 -23.03 -34.60
C THR A 224 -19.91 -21.91 -33.64
N GLY A 225 -19.76 -22.21 -32.35
CA GLY A 225 -19.34 -21.21 -31.36
C GLY A 225 -18.00 -20.55 -31.73
N THR A 226 -17.03 -21.37 -32.15
CA THR A 226 -15.70 -20.91 -32.59
C THR A 226 -15.77 -20.06 -33.85
N GLU A 227 -16.58 -20.45 -34.85
CA GLU A 227 -16.75 -19.66 -36.09
C GLU A 227 -17.45 -18.32 -35.81
N THR A 228 -18.47 -18.32 -34.95
CA THR A 228 -19.17 -17.09 -34.53
C THR A 228 -18.21 -16.12 -33.86
N ARG A 229 -17.37 -16.63 -32.96
CA ARG A 229 -16.38 -15.83 -32.25
C ARG A 229 -15.33 -15.26 -33.20
N LEU A 230 -14.79 -16.10 -34.09
CA LEU A 230 -13.82 -15.68 -35.10
C LEU A 230 -14.40 -14.59 -36.02
N LEU A 231 -15.62 -14.80 -36.53
CA LEU A 231 -16.29 -13.81 -37.37
C LEU A 231 -16.64 -12.53 -36.61
N LEU A 232 -17.01 -12.61 -35.33
CA LEU A 232 -17.26 -11.44 -34.51
C LEU A 232 -16.01 -10.57 -34.36
N ILE A 233 -14.82 -11.17 -34.19
CA ILE A 233 -13.56 -10.41 -34.13
C ILE A 233 -13.33 -9.68 -35.46
N PHE A 234 -13.57 -10.34 -36.60
CA PHE A 234 -13.48 -9.70 -37.91
C PHE A 234 -14.53 -8.61 -38.14
N ALA A 235 -15.78 -8.84 -37.70
CA ALA A 235 -16.89 -7.91 -37.85
C ALA A 235 -16.74 -6.64 -37.00
N LEU A 236 -16.05 -6.73 -35.85
CA LEU A 236 -15.71 -5.58 -35.00
C LEU A 236 -14.53 -4.77 -35.55
N SER A 237 -13.76 -5.33 -36.47
CA SER A 237 -12.58 -4.69 -37.07
C SER A 237 -12.51 -4.98 -38.58
N PRO A 238 -13.54 -4.59 -39.36
CA PRO A 238 -13.58 -4.84 -40.79
C PRO A 238 -12.45 -4.07 -41.47
N ASN A 239 -11.87 -4.65 -42.53
CA ASN A 239 -10.75 -4.07 -43.27
C ASN A 239 -9.47 -3.82 -42.45
N GLU A 240 -9.35 -4.37 -41.24
CA GLU A 240 -8.13 -4.30 -40.43
C GLU A 240 -7.37 -5.64 -40.42
N THR A 241 -6.04 -5.57 -40.36
CA THR A 241 -5.21 -6.78 -40.23
C THR A 241 -5.16 -7.20 -38.77
N ILE A 242 -5.67 -8.39 -38.47
CA ILE A 242 -5.63 -8.98 -37.14
C ILE A 242 -4.51 -10.03 -37.08
N GLU A 243 -3.66 -9.89 -36.08
CA GLU A 243 -2.51 -10.78 -35.87
C GLU A 243 -2.94 -12.22 -35.59
N ARG A 244 -2.18 -13.18 -36.15
CA ARG A 244 -2.44 -14.62 -35.96
C ARG A 244 -2.45 -15.01 -34.49
N ASN A 245 -1.48 -14.52 -33.72
CA ASN A 245 -1.37 -14.81 -32.28
C ASN A 245 -2.56 -14.24 -31.49
N ARG A 246 -3.08 -13.08 -31.89
CA ARG A 246 -4.27 -12.48 -31.26
C ARG A 246 -5.51 -13.33 -31.52
N LEU A 247 -5.73 -13.79 -32.76
CA LEU A 247 -6.82 -14.70 -33.09
C LEU A 247 -6.70 -16.02 -32.32
N GLN A 248 -5.49 -16.57 -32.19
CA GLN A 248 -5.24 -17.78 -31.42
C GLN A 248 -5.44 -17.62 -29.92
N LYS A 249 -5.11 -16.47 -29.38
CA LYS A 249 -5.34 -16.19 -27.98
C LYS A 249 -6.83 -16.02 -27.70
N GLU A 250 -7.49 -15.16 -28.47
CA GLU A 250 -8.89 -14.82 -28.24
C GLU A 250 -9.83 -16.00 -28.48
N ILE A 251 -9.54 -16.93 -29.39
CA ILE A 251 -10.43 -18.08 -29.63
C ILE A 251 -10.31 -19.16 -28.55
N TRP A 252 -9.12 -19.38 -27.97
CA TRP A 252 -8.84 -20.53 -27.09
C TRP A 252 -8.76 -20.20 -25.59
N GLU A 253 -8.66 -18.92 -25.19
CA GLU A 253 -8.52 -18.55 -23.76
C GLU A 253 -9.72 -18.91 -22.87
N ASP A 254 -10.93 -19.04 -23.41
CA ASP A 254 -12.13 -19.31 -22.59
C ASP A 254 -12.56 -20.78 -22.54
N GLU A 255 -12.07 -21.64 -23.42
CA GLU A 255 -12.53 -23.04 -23.48
C GLU A 255 -11.68 -24.00 -22.65
N GLY A 256 -10.52 -23.59 -22.12
CA GLY A 256 -9.70 -24.44 -21.24
C GLY A 256 -9.20 -25.75 -21.88
N VAL A 257 -9.48 -25.96 -23.17
CA VAL A 257 -9.08 -27.14 -23.92
C VAL A 257 -8.06 -26.73 -24.98
N ILE A 258 -6.82 -27.18 -24.81
CA ILE A 258 -5.81 -27.17 -25.86
C ILE A 258 -6.21 -28.25 -26.87
N VAL A 259 -7.19 -27.97 -27.73
CA VAL A 259 -7.51 -28.85 -28.86
C VAL A 259 -6.64 -28.44 -30.04
N GLY A 260 -5.79 -29.34 -30.49
CA GLY A 260 -4.85 -29.19 -31.62
C GLY A 260 -5.49 -29.05 -33.01
N ARG A 261 -6.59 -28.29 -33.15
CA ARG A 261 -7.15 -27.91 -34.46
C ARG A 261 -6.58 -26.57 -34.88
N SER A 262 -6.11 -26.44 -36.12
CA SER A 262 -5.45 -25.22 -36.59
C SER A 262 -6.46 -24.07 -36.79
N LEU A 263 -6.05 -22.84 -36.48
CA LEU A 263 -6.78 -21.61 -36.83
C LEU A 263 -7.13 -21.59 -38.33
N ASP A 264 -6.22 -22.11 -39.16
CA ASP A 264 -6.39 -22.21 -40.61
C ASP A 264 -7.61 -23.03 -41.03
N MET A 265 -7.94 -24.09 -40.29
CA MET A 265 -9.15 -24.88 -40.54
C MET A 265 -10.40 -24.05 -40.32
N PHE A 266 -10.46 -23.26 -39.24
CA PHE A 266 -11.61 -22.39 -38.95
C PHE A 266 -11.72 -21.23 -39.94
N ILE A 267 -10.59 -20.62 -40.33
CA ILE A 267 -10.56 -19.62 -41.40
C ILE A 267 -11.06 -20.22 -42.71
N SER A 268 -10.65 -21.44 -43.05
CA SER A 268 -11.10 -22.12 -44.27
C SER A 268 -12.60 -22.43 -44.25
N LYS A 269 -13.14 -22.87 -43.10
CA LYS A 269 -14.59 -23.08 -42.94
C LYS A 269 -15.37 -21.78 -43.06
N LEU A 270 -14.86 -20.71 -42.46
CA LEU A 270 -15.50 -19.41 -42.49
C LEU A 270 -15.51 -18.81 -43.90
N ARG A 271 -14.40 -18.94 -44.66
CA ARG A 271 -14.34 -18.58 -46.08
C ARG A 271 -15.42 -19.30 -46.88
N LYS A 272 -15.54 -20.63 -46.76
CA LYS A 272 -16.60 -21.39 -47.47
C LYS A 272 -18.02 -20.92 -47.18
N LYS A 273 -18.27 -20.40 -45.97
CA LYS A 273 -19.59 -19.87 -45.59
C LYS A 273 -19.82 -18.45 -46.10
N LEU A 274 -18.75 -17.68 -46.31
CA LEU A 274 -18.77 -16.31 -46.83
C LEU A 274 -18.61 -16.23 -48.36
N GLU A 275 -18.16 -17.31 -49.02
CA GLU A 275 -17.98 -17.43 -50.48
C GLU A 275 -19.25 -17.10 -51.29
N LEU A 276 -20.43 -17.11 -50.64
CA LEU A 276 -21.70 -16.73 -51.27
C LEU A 276 -21.82 -15.24 -51.57
N ASP A 277 -20.97 -14.39 -50.97
CA ASP A 277 -20.88 -12.96 -51.29
C ASP A 277 -19.49 -12.66 -51.90
N PRO A 278 -19.39 -12.29 -53.18
CA PRO A 278 -18.11 -12.00 -53.84
C PRO A 278 -17.41 -10.75 -53.26
N ASN A 279 -18.13 -9.91 -52.52
CA ASN A 279 -17.60 -8.67 -51.96
C ASN A 279 -16.94 -8.85 -50.59
N ILE A 280 -16.97 -10.07 -50.03
CA ILE A 280 -16.40 -10.39 -48.73
C ILE A 280 -15.35 -11.49 -48.87
N ASN A 281 -14.12 -11.19 -48.45
CA ASN A 281 -13.06 -12.19 -48.46
C ASN A 281 -12.18 -12.08 -47.21
N ILE A 282 -11.76 -13.22 -46.68
CA ILE A 282 -10.75 -13.25 -45.63
C ILE A 282 -9.40 -13.46 -46.31
N VAL A 283 -8.56 -12.43 -46.37
CA VAL A 283 -7.23 -12.52 -47.01
C VAL A 283 -6.14 -12.79 -45.99
N VAL A 284 -5.07 -13.47 -46.43
CA VAL A 284 -3.87 -13.71 -45.62
C VAL A 284 -2.86 -12.60 -45.86
N ILE A 285 -2.46 -11.91 -44.80
CA ILE A 285 -1.38 -10.93 -44.83
C ILE A 285 -0.10 -11.63 -44.35
N ARG A 286 0.80 -11.95 -45.28
CA ARG A 286 2.04 -12.71 -45.03
C ARG A 286 2.83 -12.09 -43.86
N GLY A 287 3.20 -12.93 -42.89
CA GLY A 287 3.98 -12.53 -41.72
C GLY A 287 3.20 -11.75 -40.64
N LYS A 288 1.92 -11.41 -40.85
CA LYS A 288 1.11 -10.66 -39.87
C LYS A 288 -0.12 -11.42 -39.40
N GLY A 289 -0.97 -11.88 -40.31
CA GLY A 289 -2.22 -12.55 -39.93
C GLY A 289 -3.28 -12.52 -41.01
N TYR A 290 -4.51 -12.19 -40.64
CA TYR A 290 -5.69 -12.22 -41.52
C TYR A 290 -6.41 -10.89 -41.52
N LYS A 291 -7.10 -10.59 -42.62
CA LYS A 291 -7.93 -9.40 -42.76
C LYS A 291 -9.25 -9.82 -43.41
N LEU A 292 -10.38 -9.38 -42.86
CA LEU A 292 -11.67 -9.46 -43.55
C LEU A 292 -11.80 -8.23 -44.43
N GLU A 293 -11.72 -8.43 -45.74
CA GLU A 293 -11.95 -7.39 -46.73
C GLU A 293 -13.42 -7.36 -47.10
N ILE A 294 -14.02 -6.18 -47.02
CA ILE A 294 -15.39 -5.89 -47.43
C ILE A 294 -15.28 -4.79 -48.46
N ASN A 295 -15.51 -5.13 -49.72
CA ASN A 295 -15.57 -4.17 -50.83
C ASN A 295 -17.01 -3.67 -50.94
N ALA A 296 -17.20 -2.36 -51.00
CA ALA A 296 -18.51 -1.73 -51.18
C ALA A 296 -18.92 -1.72 -52.66
#